data_AF-A0A7K4MWH0-F1
#
_entry.id   AF-A0A7K4MWH0-F1
#
_cell.length_a   1.000
_cell.length_b   1.000
_cell.length_c   1.000
_cell.angle_alpha   90.00
_cell.angle_beta   90.00
_cell.angle_gamma   90.00
#
_symmetry.space_group_name_H-M   'P 1'
#
loop_
_entity.id
_entity.type
_entity.pdbx_description
1 polymer ?
#
loop_
_entity_poly.entity_id
_entity_poly.type
_entity_poly.pdbx_seq_one_letter_code
_entity_poly.pdbx_strand_id
1 'polypeptide(L)'
;MKTYKSFMTEEKGDTAIFTFGRFNPPTLGHEKLVIAVANVARREGGEYFVYPSHSQDPKKNPLDQTTTVKYMKKMFPKHKENIIISTGKTALEIASELHDKKYTNLVMVVGSDRVKEFQSMLDRYNGDENKAHGFYDFDTIKVVSAGERDPDAEGVAGMSASKMRESAVEGDFKTFRSGIPSSLNDKDTKKMFNDIRKGMRLSVVKEGSKWKNIDFTYELPEEKILNDEDQIMFESYTTKNVHTSNVAYDFFDELCNVMVTTNKKHRFYIKESLIITDRFLEIRKKVLQEQKINQYDFHELEFVGKKHFKLTENLDIDHLDNSFIYKYISEVKEYLEWGEPKSVKKYKKETPGQVVEGKIDKVIKWLAKKMDIAHHVAQKLVVKAQDKGIDPHKLQQKWAILSPTLISLVTEYKPKKQKPQGD
;
A
#
# COMPACT_ATOMS: atom_id res chain seq x y z
N MET A 1 31.13 -34.87 24.30
CA MET A 1 32.32 -34.69 23.43
C MET A 1 31.85 -34.82 21.99
N LYS A 2 31.70 -33.71 21.26
CA LYS A 2 31.21 -33.75 19.87
C LYS A 2 32.34 -34.32 18.99
N THR A 3 32.05 -35.39 18.24
CA THR A 3 33.04 -36.16 17.47
C THR A 3 33.35 -35.52 16.10
N TYR A 4 34.60 -35.65 15.66
CA TYR A 4 35.16 -35.13 14.39
C TYR A 4 34.32 -35.41 13.13
N LYS A 5 33.46 -36.44 13.14
CA LYS A 5 32.49 -36.72 12.07
C LYS A 5 31.40 -35.64 11.91
N SER A 6 31.00 -34.92 12.97
CA SER A 6 30.03 -33.82 12.85
C SER A 6 30.62 -32.56 12.23
N PHE A 7 31.94 -32.52 11.98
CA PHE A 7 32.60 -31.44 11.25
C PHE A 7 32.77 -31.75 9.75
N MET A 8 32.48 -32.98 9.30
CA MET A 8 32.66 -33.41 7.91
C MET A 8 31.35 -33.67 7.14
N THR A 9 30.20 -33.34 7.74
CA THR A 9 28.86 -33.52 7.11
C THR A 9 28.09 -32.22 6.89
N GLU A 10 28.70 -31.06 7.12
CA GLU A 10 28.18 -29.85 6.46
C GLU A 10 28.74 -29.89 5.04
N GLU A 11 27.91 -30.33 4.10
CA GLU A 11 28.24 -30.16 2.69
C GLU A 11 28.43 -28.65 2.46
N LYS A 12 29.40 -28.33 1.60
CA LYS A 12 29.72 -26.96 1.24
C LYS A 12 28.51 -26.38 0.46
N GLY A 13 27.50 -25.87 1.18
CA GLY A 13 26.20 -25.53 0.59
C GLY A 13 25.01 -25.53 1.56
N ASP A 14 25.13 -26.02 2.79
CA ASP A 14 23.96 -26.19 3.69
C ASP A 14 23.55 -24.94 4.47
N THR A 15 24.41 -23.91 4.47
CA THR A 15 24.22 -22.67 5.24
C THR A 15 23.78 -21.51 4.36
N ALA A 16 22.62 -20.92 4.66
CA ALA A 16 22.14 -19.69 4.06
C ALA A 16 22.45 -18.48 4.95
N ILE A 17 23.19 -17.52 4.41
CA ILE A 17 23.49 -16.26 5.05
C ILE A 17 22.66 -15.17 4.38
N PHE A 18 21.83 -14.43 5.11
CA PHE A 18 20.99 -13.42 4.48
C PHE A 18 20.88 -12.12 5.24
N THR A 19 20.52 -11.06 4.52
CA THR A 19 20.05 -9.81 5.11
C THR A 19 18.76 -9.37 4.45
N PHE A 20 17.92 -8.68 5.24
CA PHE A 20 16.65 -8.14 4.79
C PHE A 20 16.57 -6.66 5.17
N GLY A 21 16.23 -5.80 4.20
CA GLY A 21 16.25 -4.36 4.42
C GLY A 21 15.45 -3.56 3.38
N ARG A 22 15.21 -2.27 3.65
CA ARG A 22 14.44 -1.40 2.74
C ARG A 22 15.24 -0.97 1.51
N PHE A 23 16.51 -0.60 1.72
CA PHE A 23 17.40 -0.09 0.67
C PHE A 23 16.76 1.03 -0.18
N ASN A 24 16.04 1.98 0.43
CA ASN A 24 15.17 2.90 -0.29
C ASN A 24 15.49 4.39 -0.04
N PRO A 25 16.35 5.03 -0.86
CA PRO A 25 17.14 4.44 -1.94
C PRO A 25 18.38 3.68 -1.43
N PRO A 26 19.01 2.85 -2.28
CA PRO A 26 20.29 2.24 -1.96
C PRO A 26 21.41 3.30 -1.91
N THR A 27 22.38 3.12 -1.01
CA THR A 27 23.44 4.10 -0.72
C THR A 27 24.78 3.40 -0.45
N LEU A 28 25.88 4.15 -0.39
CA LEU A 28 27.19 3.65 0.06
C LEU A 28 27.15 2.96 1.43
N GLY A 29 26.29 3.43 2.34
CA GLY A 29 26.12 2.79 3.66
C GLY A 29 25.57 1.36 3.55
N HIS A 30 24.73 1.09 2.56
CA HIS A 30 24.21 -0.26 2.32
C HIS A 30 25.23 -1.20 1.71
N GLU A 31 26.22 -0.68 0.96
CA GLU A 31 27.32 -1.48 0.42
C GLU A 31 28.10 -2.16 1.54
N LYS A 32 28.36 -1.45 2.65
CA LYS A 32 29.03 -2.01 3.83
C LYS A 32 28.29 -3.21 4.40
N LEU A 33 26.96 -3.15 4.46
CA LEU A 33 26.13 -4.28 4.91
C LEU A 33 26.24 -5.46 3.94
N VAL A 34 26.18 -5.21 2.63
CA VAL A 34 26.31 -6.26 1.60
C VAL A 34 27.69 -6.94 1.68
N ILE A 35 28.75 -6.16 1.87
CA ILE A 35 30.12 -6.68 2.06
C ILE A 35 30.21 -7.51 3.34
N ALA A 36 29.62 -7.03 4.44
CA ALA A 36 29.61 -7.77 5.71
C ALA A 36 28.91 -9.14 5.55
N VAL A 37 27.76 -9.18 4.87
CA VAL A 37 27.04 -10.42 4.55
C VAL A 37 27.93 -11.38 3.77
N ALA A 38 28.58 -10.90 2.69
CA ALA A 38 29.47 -11.72 1.87
C ALA A 38 30.69 -12.24 2.66
N ASN A 39 31.23 -11.45 3.59
CA ASN A 39 32.34 -11.86 4.44
C ASN A 39 31.93 -12.92 5.48
N VAL A 40 30.74 -12.77 6.08
CA VAL A 40 30.16 -13.79 6.97
C VAL A 40 29.97 -15.09 6.20
N ALA A 41 29.42 -15.03 4.99
CA ALA A 41 29.24 -16.22 4.15
C ALA A 41 30.55 -16.94 3.83
N ARG A 42 31.61 -16.20 3.51
CA ARG A 42 32.95 -16.77 3.30
C ARG A 42 33.48 -17.46 4.56
N ARG A 43 33.25 -16.88 5.74
CA ARG A 43 33.73 -17.42 7.02
C ARG A 43 32.96 -18.65 7.47
N GLU A 44 31.63 -18.64 7.34
CA GLU A 44 30.75 -19.74 7.75
C GLU A 44 30.63 -20.81 6.65
N GLY A 45 31.22 -20.61 5.46
CA GLY A 45 31.25 -21.61 4.40
C GLY A 45 29.93 -21.80 3.64
N GLY A 46 29.07 -20.79 3.58
CA GLY A 46 27.73 -20.87 2.99
C GLY A 46 27.46 -19.90 1.83
N GLU A 47 26.24 -19.98 1.31
CA GLU A 47 25.73 -19.06 0.29
C GLU A 47 25.12 -17.81 0.92
N TYR A 48 25.11 -16.69 0.19
CA TYR A 48 24.51 -15.47 0.71
C TYR A 48 23.50 -14.78 -0.18
N PHE A 49 22.57 -14.08 0.48
CA PHE A 49 21.43 -13.45 -0.15
C PHE A 49 21.15 -12.08 0.46
N VAL A 50 20.86 -11.11 -0.40
CA VAL A 50 20.44 -9.76 -0.02
C VAL A 50 19.02 -9.58 -0.53
N TYR A 51 18.09 -9.39 0.39
CA TYR A 51 16.65 -9.28 0.09
C TYR A 51 16.13 -7.86 0.38
N PRO A 52 15.91 -7.05 -0.66
CA PRO A 52 15.19 -5.79 -0.50
C PRO A 52 13.71 -6.01 -0.21
N SER A 53 13.16 -5.19 0.68
CA SER A 53 11.76 -5.23 1.10
C SER A 53 10.80 -4.79 -0.01
N HIS A 54 9.57 -5.30 0.04
CA HIS A 54 8.44 -4.88 -0.79
C HIS A 54 7.75 -3.60 -0.33
N SER A 55 8.15 -3.04 0.81
CA SER A 55 7.51 -1.84 1.35
C SER A 55 7.59 -0.69 0.33
N GLN A 56 6.46 -0.05 0.04
CA GLN A 56 6.39 1.08 -0.88
C GLN A 56 5.47 2.16 -0.32
N ASP A 57 6.00 3.37 -0.14
CA ASP A 57 5.24 4.55 0.26
C ASP A 57 6.00 5.83 -0.12
N PRO A 58 5.32 6.96 -0.40
CA PRO A 58 5.98 8.17 -0.89
C PRO A 58 7.01 8.79 0.07
N LYS A 59 6.99 8.48 1.37
CA LYS A 59 7.84 9.17 2.36
C LYS A 59 9.11 8.39 2.70
N LYS A 60 8.96 7.11 2.99
CA LYS A 60 10.02 6.23 3.49
C LYS A 60 10.51 5.26 2.44
N ASN A 61 9.66 4.84 1.51
CA ASN A 61 9.99 3.84 0.50
C ASN A 61 9.50 4.24 -0.92
N PRO A 62 9.99 5.36 -1.48
CA PRO A 62 9.51 5.88 -2.76
C PRO A 62 9.79 4.96 -3.97
N LEU A 63 10.80 4.08 -3.89
CA LEU A 63 11.10 3.11 -4.94
C LEU A 63 10.38 1.77 -4.68
N ASP A 64 9.88 1.11 -5.71
CA ASP A 64 9.44 -0.29 -5.59
C ASP A 64 10.66 -1.25 -5.46
N GLN A 65 10.41 -2.51 -5.08
CA GLN A 65 11.46 -3.52 -4.90
C GLN A 65 12.26 -3.78 -6.19
N THR A 66 11.60 -3.86 -7.34
CA THR A 66 12.25 -4.13 -8.64
C THR A 66 13.18 -2.99 -9.02
N THR A 67 12.73 -1.75 -8.85
CA THR A 67 13.54 -0.54 -9.07
C THR A 67 14.71 -0.48 -8.09
N THR A 68 14.47 -0.81 -6.82
CA THR A 68 15.51 -0.88 -5.79
C THR A 68 16.58 -1.91 -6.14
N VAL A 69 16.19 -3.14 -6.48
CA VAL A 69 17.12 -4.21 -6.90
C VAL A 69 17.90 -3.81 -8.15
N LYS A 70 17.25 -3.20 -9.13
CA LYS A 70 17.92 -2.71 -10.35
C LYS A 70 19.05 -1.73 -10.02
N TYR A 71 18.80 -0.76 -9.13
CA TYR A 71 19.84 0.18 -8.71
C TYR A 71 20.93 -0.49 -7.89
N MET A 72 20.57 -1.36 -6.94
CA MET A 72 21.55 -2.12 -6.16
C MET A 72 22.48 -2.98 -7.03
N LYS A 73 21.95 -3.68 -8.05
CA LYS A 73 22.78 -4.48 -8.97
C LYS A 73 23.76 -3.64 -9.79
N LYS A 74 23.37 -2.42 -10.16
CA LYS A 74 24.26 -1.46 -10.84
C LYS A 74 25.30 -0.87 -9.88
N MET A 75 24.90 -0.54 -8.66
CA MET A 75 25.77 0.03 -7.63
C MET A 75 26.77 -0.99 -7.08
N PHE A 76 26.37 -2.25 -6.91
CA PHE A 76 27.15 -3.31 -6.27
C PHE A 76 27.39 -4.48 -7.25
N PRO A 77 28.09 -4.26 -8.37
CA PRO A 77 28.18 -5.24 -9.46
C PRO A 77 28.82 -6.57 -9.03
N LYS A 78 29.70 -6.56 -8.03
CA LYS A 78 30.31 -7.78 -7.46
C LYS A 78 29.32 -8.68 -6.72
N HIS A 79 28.18 -8.12 -6.29
CA HIS A 79 27.17 -8.80 -5.48
C HIS A 79 25.85 -8.98 -6.24
N LYS A 80 25.79 -8.63 -7.53
CA LYS A 80 24.55 -8.56 -8.32
C LYS A 80 23.76 -9.87 -8.38
N GLU A 81 24.44 -11.01 -8.36
CA GLU A 81 23.80 -12.34 -8.43
C GLU A 81 23.17 -12.74 -7.08
N ASN A 82 23.66 -12.16 -5.98
CA ASN A 82 23.17 -12.42 -4.63
C ASN A 82 22.11 -11.41 -4.17
N ILE A 83 21.77 -10.41 -5.00
CA ILE A 83 20.68 -9.46 -4.73
C ILE A 83 19.40 -9.99 -5.38
N ILE A 84 18.47 -10.44 -4.55
CA ILE A 84 17.34 -11.27 -4.96
C ILE A 84 16.03 -10.49 -4.88
N ILE A 85 15.21 -10.62 -5.92
CA ILE A 85 13.78 -10.26 -5.87
C ILE A 85 13.07 -11.49 -5.30
N SER A 86 12.42 -11.31 -4.15
CA SER A 86 11.67 -12.35 -3.45
C SER A 86 10.17 -12.04 -3.49
N THR A 87 9.33 -12.97 -3.07
CA THR A 87 7.92 -12.73 -2.76
C THR A 87 7.67 -12.49 -1.27
N GLY A 88 8.61 -12.91 -0.42
CA GLY A 88 8.56 -12.77 1.02
C GLY A 88 8.63 -11.30 1.47
N LYS A 89 7.60 -10.89 2.21
CA LYS A 89 7.42 -9.52 2.71
C LYS A 89 8.13 -9.27 4.04
N THR A 90 8.44 -10.34 4.78
CA THR A 90 9.02 -10.29 6.11
C THR A 90 10.26 -11.17 6.20
N ALA A 91 11.14 -10.91 7.17
CA ALA A 91 12.32 -11.76 7.39
C ALA A 91 11.97 -13.22 7.70
N LEU A 92 10.81 -13.46 8.31
CA LEU A 92 10.29 -14.82 8.58
C LEU A 92 9.88 -15.53 7.30
N GLU A 93 9.19 -14.84 6.38
CA GLU A 93 8.86 -15.41 5.07
C GLU A 93 10.13 -15.71 4.26
N ILE A 94 11.16 -14.87 4.36
CA ILE A 94 12.46 -15.15 3.74
C ILE A 94 13.12 -16.39 4.35
N ALA A 95 13.04 -16.57 5.68
CA ALA A 95 13.52 -17.77 6.33
C ALA A 95 12.81 -19.02 5.81
N SER A 96 11.47 -18.97 5.62
CA SER A 96 10.71 -20.03 4.97
C SER A 96 11.15 -20.29 3.52
N GLU A 97 11.33 -19.25 2.69
CA GLU A 97 11.83 -19.43 1.32
C GLU A 97 13.22 -20.08 1.27
N LEU A 98 14.10 -19.78 2.23
CA LEU A 98 15.43 -20.39 2.32
C LEU A 98 15.34 -21.85 2.78
N HIS A 99 14.47 -22.16 3.73
CA HIS A 99 14.22 -23.54 4.14
C HIS A 99 13.65 -24.38 2.98
N ASP A 100 12.74 -23.83 2.18
CA ASP A 100 12.20 -24.50 0.99
C ASP A 100 13.28 -24.84 -0.04
N LYS A 101 14.35 -24.03 -0.10
CA LYS A 101 15.55 -24.28 -0.91
C LYS A 101 16.52 -25.32 -0.33
N LYS A 102 16.16 -25.96 0.79
CA LYS A 102 16.91 -27.05 1.44
C LYS A 102 18.16 -26.64 2.22
N TYR A 103 18.28 -25.36 2.59
CA TYR A 103 19.27 -24.96 3.58
C TYR A 103 18.87 -25.47 4.96
N THR A 104 19.82 -26.02 5.71
CA THR A 104 19.60 -26.55 7.07
C THR A 104 20.12 -25.61 8.15
N ASN A 105 21.01 -24.69 7.80
CA ASN A 105 21.56 -23.68 8.70
C ASN A 105 21.23 -22.27 8.22
N LEU A 106 20.83 -21.38 9.15
CA LEU A 106 20.44 -20.01 8.85
C LEU A 106 21.32 -19.00 9.61
N VAL A 107 21.91 -18.05 8.88
CA VAL A 107 22.59 -16.90 9.46
C VAL A 107 21.99 -15.59 8.98
N MET A 108 21.37 -14.82 9.87
CA MET A 108 20.88 -13.49 9.53
C MET A 108 21.91 -12.41 9.91
N VAL A 109 22.21 -11.50 8.99
CA VAL A 109 23.11 -10.37 9.25
C VAL A 109 22.30 -9.07 9.34
N VAL A 110 22.37 -8.42 10.51
CA VAL A 110 21.59 -7.20 10.83
C VAL A 110 22.45 -6.13 11.50
N GLY A 111 21.86 -4.95 11.74
CA GLY A 111 22.48 -3.92 12.59
C GLY A 111 22.57 -4.40 14.04
N SER A 112 23.58 -3.91 14.77
CA SER A 112 23.89 -4.33 16.14
C SER A 112 22.71 -4.19 17.11
N ASP A 113 21.89 -3.16 16.93
CA ASP A 113 20.72 -2.83 17.75
C ASP A 113 19.59 -3.88 17.65
N ARG A 114 19.51 -4.62 16.54
CA ARG A 114 18.40 -5.55 16.27
C ARG A 114 18.77 -7.03 16.39
N VAL A 115 20.02 -7.35 16.75
CA VAL A 115 20.50 -8.74 16.83
C VAL A 115 19.65 -9.59 17.79
N LYS A 116 19.43 -9.11 19.02
CA LYS A 116 18.66 -9.85 20.03
C LYS A 116 17.20 -10.05 19.65
N GLU A 117 16.59 -9.02 19.05
CA GLU A 117 15.20 -9.06 18.60
C GLU A 117 15.01 -10.10 17.50
N PHE A 118 15.84 -10.04 16.45
CA PHE A 118 15.77 -11.00 15.34
C PHE A 118 16.11 -12.42 15.77
N GLN A 119 17.10 -12.60 16.65
CA GLN A 119 17.43 -13.93 17.18
C GLN A 119 16.23 -14.54 17.90
N SER A 120 15.65 -13.79 18.85
CA SER A 120 14.48 -14.26 19.62
C SER A 120 13.27 -14.55 18.72
N MET A 121 13.08 -13.75 17.67
CA MET A 121 11.97 -13.91 16.74
C MET A 121 12.15 -15.14 15.85
N LEU A 122 13.34 -15.38 15.31
CA LEU A 122 13.63 -16.54 14.45
C LEU A 122 13.61 -17.84 15.25
N ASP A 123 14.21 -17.86 16.44
CA ASP A 123 14.22 -19.06 17.29
C ASP A 123 12.81 -19.46 17.74
N ARG A 124 11.94 -18.47 18.02
CA ARG A 124 10.57 -18.72 18.48
C ARG A 124 9.73 -19.49 17.47
N TYR A 125 9.92 -19.25 16.18
CA TYR A 125 9.10 -19.83 15.12
C TYR A 125 9.79 -20.99 14.38
N ASN A 126 10.99 -21.39 14.81
CA ASN A 126 11.67 -22.56 14.24
C ASN A 126 10.93 -23.85 14.60
N GLY A 127 10.51 -24.60 13.59
CA GLY A 127 9.67 -25.79 13.76
C GLY A 127 8.20 -25.50 14.10
N ASP A 128 7.75 -24.25 14.07
CA ASP A 128 6.35 -23.88 14.36
C ASP A 128 5.49 -23.97 13.10
N GLU A 129 4.56 -24.93 13.07
CA GLU A 129 3.66 -25.15 11.95
C GLU A 129 2.46 -24.17 11.94
N ASN A 130 1.84 -24.00 10.76
CA ASN A 130 0.57 -23.28 10.59
C ASN A 130 0.62 -21.76 10.87
N LYS A 131 1.73 -21.10 10.56
CA LYS A 131 1.85 -19.62 10.63
C LYS A 131 1.69 -18.96 9.27
N ALA A 132 1.26 -17.69 9.32
CA ALA A 132 1.09 -16.85 8.14
C ALA A 132 2.41 -16.57 7.39
N HIS A 133 3.56 -16.67 8.06
CA HIS A 133 4.87 -16.44 7.46
C HIS A 133 5.47 -17.68 6.77
N GLY A 134 4.75 -18.81 6.74
CA GLY A 134 5.27 -20.09 6.23
C GLY A 134 5.94 -20.93 7.32
N PHE A 135 6.48 -22.08 6.91
CA PHE A 135 7.20 -23.02 7.78
C PHE A 135 8.71 -22.93 7.55
N TYR A 136 9.49 -23.08 8.61
CA TYR A 136 10.92 -23.37 8.52
C TYR A 136 11.36 -24.15 9.75
N ASP A 137 12.34 -25.02 9.57
CA ASP A 137 12.99 -25.76 10.65
C ASP A 137 14.48 -25.92 10.31
N PHE A 138 15.31 -25.11 10.95
CA PHE A 138 16.77 -25.12 10.77
C PHE A 138 17.45 -25.80 11.94
N ASP A 139 18.52 -26.55 11.65
CA ASP A 139 19.41 -27.16 12.64
C ASP A 139 20.09 -26.10 13.51
N THR A 140 20.48 -24.99 12.87
CA THR A 140 21.06 -23.83 13.56
C THR A 140 20.52 -22.51 13.03
N ILE A 141 20.23 -21.58 13.95
CA ILE A 141 19.88 -20.19 13.65
C ILE A 141 20.84 -19.26 14.38
N LYS A 142 21.49 -18.37 13.62
CA LYS A 142 22.43 -17.39 14.17
C LYS A 142 22.12 -16.01 13.61
N VAL A 143 21.98 -15.02 14.49
CA VAL A 143 21.89 -13.62 14.08
C VAL A 143 23.19 -12.93 14.45
N VAL A 144 23.87 -12.39 13.44
CA VAL A 144 25.16 -11.70 13.60
C VAL A 144 25.02 -10.23 13.26
N SER A 145 25.78 -9.41 14.00
CA SER A 145 25.91 -7.99 13.66
C SER A 145 26.77 -7.82 12.42
N ALA A 146 26.40 -6.88 11.55
CA ALA A 146 27.24 -6.40 10.46
C ALA A 146 28.47 -5.60 10.95
N GLY A 147 28.61 -5.41 12.27
CA GLY A 147 29.64 -4.62 12.94
C GLY A 147 29.07 -3.33 13.55
N GLU A 148 29.75 -2.77 14.55
CA GLU A 148 29.57 -1.36 14.91
C GLU A 148 30.19 -0.50 13.80
N ARG A 149 29.63 0.69 13.55
CA ARG A 149 30.24 1.61 12.59
C ARG A 149 31.66 1.89 13.06
N ASP A 150 32.64 1.53 12.24
CA ASP A 150 34.02 1.96 12.42
C ASP A 150 34.03 3.50 12.54
N PRO A 151 34.35 4.06 13.72
CA PRO A 151 34.38 5.51 13.94
C PRO A 151 35.39 6.22 13.05
N ASP A 152 36.39 5.48 12.55
CA ASP A 152 37.53 6.00 11.80
C ASP A 152 37.36 5.82 10.27
N ALA A 153 36.22 5.31 9.80
CA ALA A 153 35.92 5.24 8.37
C ALA A 153 35.53 6.62 7.81
N GLU A 154 36.54 7.46 7.56
CA GLU A 154 36.40 8.76 6.90
C GLU A 154 35.58 8.63 5.59
N GLY A 155 34.58 9.51 5.45
CA GLY A 155 33.88 9.76 4.18
C GLY A 155 32.51 9.11 3.97
N VAL A 156 32.06 8.18 4.83
CA VAL A 156 30.73 7.51 4.68
C VAL A 156 29.76 7.83 5.84
N ALA A 157 30.22 8.57 6.84
CA ALA A 157 29.40 9.02 7.96
C ALA A 157 28.36 10.05 7.48
N GLY A 158 27.07 9.67 7.54
CA GLY A 158 25.96 10.60 7.29
C GLY A 158 25.14 10.35 6.03
N MET A 159 25.59 9.52 5.08
CA MET A 159 24.84 9.24 3.84
C MET A 159 23.80 8.12 4.04
N SER A 160 22.78 8.44 4.83
CA SER A 160 21.62 7.56 5.08
C SER A 160 20.58 7.67 3.97
N ALA A 161 19.76 6.62 3.79
CA ALA A 161 18.64 6.67 2.85
C ALA A 161 17.72 7.88 3.09
N SER A 162 17.51 8.28 4.35
CA SER A 162 16.72 9.46 4.70
C SER A 162 17.34 10.75 4.19
N LYS A 163 18.65 10.93 4.38
CA LYS A 163 19.37 12.10 3.85
C LYS A 163 19.34 12.14 2.33
N MET A 164 19.39 10.98 1.67
CA MET A 164 19.29 10.91 0.21
C MET A 164 17.89 11.28 -0.31
N ARG A 165 16.83 10.93 0.43
CA ARG A 165 15.47 11.38 0.10
C ARG A 165 15.32 12.90 0.32
N GLU A 166 15.91 13.43 1.39
CA GLU A 166 15.95 14.88 1.66
C GLU A 166 16.68 15.64 0.55
N SER A 167 17.89 15.23 0.16
CA SER A 167 18.59 15.84 -0.98
C SER A 167 17.81 15.71 -2.29
N ALA A 168 17.04 14.61 -2.46
CA ALA A 168 16.14 14.47 -3.61
C ALA A 168 14.97 15.46 -3.56
N VAL A 169 14.42 15.77 -2.38
CA VAL A 169 13.39 16.80 -2.17
C VAL A 169 13.96 18.18 -2.48
N GLU A 170 15.11 18.52 -1.88
CA GLU A 170 15.79 19.82 -1.97
C GLU A 170 16.37 20.14 -3.36
N GLY A 171 16.43 19.16 -4.26
CA GLY A 171 17.10 19.37 -5.55
C GLY A 171 18.62 19.29 -5.47
N ASP A 172 19.20 18.95 -4.31
CA ASP A 172 20.65 18.88 -4.08
C ASP A 172 21.25 17.59 -4.66
N PHE A 173 21.42 17.58 -5.97
CA PHE A 173 22.07 16.47 -6.66
C PHE A 173 23.54 16.30 -6.25
N LYS A 174 24.24 17.35 -5.80
CA LYS A 174 25.66 17.23 -5.44
C LYS A 174 25.80 16.40 -4.17
N THR A 175 25.01 16.71 -3.14
CA THR A 175 24.95 15.90 -1.91
C THR A 175 24.41 14.51 -2.21
N PHE A 176 23.35 14.41 -3.02
CA PHE A 176 22.85 13.10 -3.45
C PHE A 176 23.94 12.26 -4.14
N ARG A 177 24.68 12.82 -5.09
CA ARG A 177 25.73 12.12 -5.82
C ARG A 177 26.83 11.60 -4.90
N SER A 178 27.15 12.32 -3.83
CA SER A 178 28.18 11.94 -2.85
C SER A 178 27.79 10.70 -2.03
N GLY A 179 26.49 10.42 -1.86
CA GLY A 179 26.01 9.23 -1.17
C GLY A 179 25.90 7.97 -2.05
N ILE A 180 26.20 8.09 -3.35
CA ILE A 180 26.10 7.04 -4.35
C ILE A 180 27.50 6.62 -4.83
N PRO A 181 27.79 5.30 -4.95
CA PRO A 181 29.08 4.83 -5.42
C PRO A 181 29.36 5.26 -6.87
N SER A 182 30.65 5.38 -7.21
CA SER A 182 31.10 5.75 -8.56
C SER A 182 30.74 4.71 -9.62
N SER A 183 30.44 3.47 -9.22
CA SER A 183 29.93 2.40 -10.09
C SER A 183 28.59 2.74 -10.75
N LEU A 184 27.75 3.55 -10.10
CA LEU A 184 26.58 4.14 -10.74
C LEU A 184 27.00 5.44 -11.44
N ASN A 185 26.98 5.44 -12.76
CA ASN A 185 27.31 6.62 -13.56
C ASN A 185 26.32 7.78 -13.30
N ASP A 186 26.71 9.00 -13.66
CA ASP A 186 25.92 10.20 -13.36
C ASP A 186 24.55 10.20 -14.06
N LYS A 187 24.44 9.63 -15.27
CA LYS A 187 23.18 9.50 -15.98
C LYS A 187 22.18 8.63 -15.20
N ASP A 188 22.63 7.45 -14.76
CA ASP A 188 21.82 6.54 -13.95
C ASP A 188 21.56 7.11 -12.54
N THR A 189 22.49 7.89 -11.99
CA THR A 189 22.32 8.57 -10.70
C THR A 189 21.26 9.66 -10.78
N LYS A 190 21.27 10.50 -11.83
CA LYS A 190 20.20 11.48 -12.09
C LYS A 190 18.86 10.79 -12.34
N LYS A 191 18.87 9.63 -13.01
CA LYS A 191 17.66 8.83 -13.16
C LYS A 191 17.14 8.37 -11.81
N MET A 192 18.00 7.85 -10.93
CA MET A 192 17.60 7.43 -9.59
C MET A 192 17.06 8.59 -8.76
N PHE A 193 17.72 9.74 -8.83
CA PHE A 193 17.28 10.99 -8.20
C PHE A 193 15.85 11.34 -8.64
N ASN A 194 15.58 11.31 -9.95
CA ASN A 194 14.25 11.57 -10.49
C ASN A 194 13.24 10.46 -10.21
N ASP A 195 13.64 9.18 -10.17
CA ASP A 195 12.77 8.08 -9.80
C ASP A 195 12.33 8.20 -8.32
N ILE A 196 13.23 8.63 -7.43
CA ILE A 196 12.89 8.95 -6.03
C ILE A 196 11.90 10.12 -6.00
N ARG A 197 12.21 11.24 -6.68
CA ARG A 197 11.31 12.39 -6.75
C ARG A 197 9.92 11.99 -7.26
N LYS A 198 9.84 11.20 -8.32
CA LYS A 198 8.57 10.62 -8.82
C LYS A 198 7.86 9.78 -7.76
N GLY A 199 8.58 8.88 -7.09
CA GLY A 199 8.03 8.07 -6.00
C GLY A 199 7.52 8.90 -4.81
N MET A 200 8.14 10.06 -4.57
CA MET A 200 7.75 11.06 -3.57
C MET A 200 6.69 12.06 -4.09
N ARG A 201 6.21 11.91 -5.33
CA ARG A 201 5.26 12.82 -6.01
C ARG A 201 5.79 14.24 -6.23
N LEU A 202 7.07 14.36 -6.50
CA LEU A 202 7.76 15.61 -6.85
C LEU A 202 8.03 15.68 -8.35
N SER A 203 8.06 16.91 -8.88
CA SER A 203 8.43 17.18 -10.27
C SER A 203 9.85 16.67 -10.58
N VAL A 204 10.06 16.16 -11.80
CA VAL A 204 11.40 15.75 -12.24
C VAL A 204 12.28 16.95 -12.55
N VAL A 205 13.58 16.84 -12.28
CA VAL A 205 14.57 17.81 -12.75
C VAL A 205 14.90 17.47 -14.21
N LYS A 206 14.49 18.33 -15.15
CA LYS A 206 14.74 18.15 -16.60
C LYS A 206 16.21 18.42 -16.94
N GLU A 207 16.82 17.51 -17.70
CA GLU A 207 18.20 17.66 -18.19
C GLU A 207 18.25 18.75 -19.28
N GLY A 208 19.01 19.83 -19.04
CA GLY A 208 19.20 20.94 -19.99
C GLY A 208 18.97 22.33 -19.42
N SER A 209 18.24 22.45 -18.31
CA SER A 209 18.20 23.69 -17.53
C SER A 209 19.52 23.83 -16.78
N LYS A 210 20.22 24.96 -16.95
CA LYS A 210 21.45 25.26 -16.23
C LYS A 210 21.24 24.96 -14.74
N TRP A 211 22.00 24.02 -14.18
CA TRP A 211 22.15 23.73 -12.75
C TRP A 211 22.61 24.95 -11.90
N LYS A 212 22.69 26.15 -12.51
CA LYS A 212 23.15 27.41 -11.93
C LYS A 212 22.07 28.49 -11.80
N ASN A 213 20.85 28.27 -12.31
CA ASN A 213 19.75 29.21 -12.18
C ASN A 213 18.53 28.54 -11.53
N ILE A 214 18.75 27.86 -10.42
CA ILE A 214 17.67 27.54 -9.49
C ILE A 214 17.72 28.65 -8.46
N ASP A 215 16.63 29.39 -8.31
CA ASP A 215 16.47 30.30 -7.20
C ASP A 215 16.37 29.46 -5.92
N PHE A 216 17.37 29.58 -5.05
CA PHE A 216 17.56 28.75 -3.85
C PHE A 216 16.98 29.41 -2.59
N THR A 217 16.25 30.51 -2.70
CA THR A 217 15.37 30.97 -1.62
C THR A 217 14.03 30.22 -1.70
N TYR A 218 14.06 28.90 -1.59
CA TYR A 218 12.86 28.16 -1.23
C TYR A 218 12.83 28.06 0.29
N GLU A 219 12.25 29.07 0.92
CA GLU A 219 11.60 28.84 2.20
C GLU A 219 10.51 27.80 1.94
N LEU A 220 10.39 26.78 2.80
CA LEU A 220 9.16 25.98 2.85
C LEU A 220 8.03 27.00 2.81
N PRO A 221 7.10 26.97 1.82
CA PRO A 221 6.01 27.92 1.85
C PRO A 221 5.42 27.75 3.23
N GLU A 222 5.41 28.84 4.01
CA GLU A 222 4.53 28.92 5.17
C GLU A 222 3.22 28.33 4.70
N GLU A 223 2.62 27.43 5.49
CA GLU A 223 1.30 26.88 5.17
C GLU A 223 0.47 28.05 4.69
N LYS A 224 0.18 28.09 3.38
CA LYS A 224 -0.51 29.22 2.79
C LYS A 224 -1.83 29.24 3.55
N ILE A 225 -2.00 30.22 4.45
CA ILE A 225 -3.24 30.36 5.21
C ILE A 225 -4.20 30.96 4.21
N LEU A 226 -4.73 30.08 3.38
CA LEU A 226 -5.71 30.43 2.39
C LEU A 226 -6.96 30.92 3.13
N ASN A 227 -7.39 32.13 2.79
CA ASN A 227 -8.52 32.78 3.42
C ASN A 227 -9.67 32.93 2.42
N ASP A 228 -10.81 33.46 2.87
CA ASP A 228 -12.03 33.53 2.05
C ASP A 228 -11.85 34.38 0.76
N GLU A 229 -10.75 35.14 0.66
CA GLU A 229 -10.36 35.94 -0.51
C GLU A 229 -9.61 35.13 -1.58
N ASP A 230 -9.01 33.99 -1.23
CA ASP A 230 -8.30 33.08 -2.14
C ASP A 230 -9.26 32.17 -2.95
N GLN A 231 -10.32 32.77 -3.48
CA GLN A 231 -11.28 32.07 -4.34
C GLN A 231 -10.77 32.04 -5.77
N ILE A 232 -10.71 30.84 -6.34
CA ILE A 232 -10.45 30.67 -7.77
C ILE A 232 -11.71 31.07 -8.54
N MET A 233 -11.52 32.00 -9.46
CA MET A 233 -12.50 32.47 -10.44
C MET A 233 -12.19 31.83 -11.79
N PHE A 234 -13.09 30.99 -12.31
CA PHE A 234 -12.95 30.43 -13.65
C PHE A 234 -14.26 30.51 -14.42
N GLU A 235 -14.22 31.23 -15.55
CA GLU A 235 -15.39 31.62 -16.32
C GLU A 235 -16.48 32.31 -15.46
N SER A 236 -17.60 31.63 -15.22
CA SER A 236 -18.76 32.12 -14.48
C SER A 236 -18.88 31.51 -13.09
N TYR A 237 -17.85 30.78 -12.63
CA TYR A 237 -17.88 30.07 -11.37
C TYR A 237 -16.77 30.57 -10.44
N THR A 238 -17.18 30.81 -9.19
CA THR A 238 -16.33 31.23 -8.09
C THR A 238 -16.35 30.11 -7.06
N THR A 239 -15.17 29.61 -6.71
CA THR A 239 -15.04 28.57 -5.69
C THR A 239 -15.36 29.10 -4.29
N LYS A 240 -15.94 28.25 -3.44
CA LYS A 240 -16.28 28.58 -2.04
C LYS A 240 -15.44 27.84 -1.03
N ASN A 241 -14.85 26.72 -1.41
CA ASN A 241 -14.18 25.78 -0.52
C ASN A 241 -12.80 25.36 -1.03
N VAL A 242 -12.40 25.70 -2.27
CA VAL A 242 -11.05 25.39 -2.77
C VAL A 242 -9.94 25.95 -1.88
N HIS A 243 -10.13 27.15 -1.31
CA HIS A 243 -9.21 27.74 -0.34
C HIS A 243 -8.99 26.87 0.92
N THR A 244 -9.85 25.89 1.21
CA THR A 244 -9.67 25.01 2.38
C THR A 244 -8.62 23.90 2.17
N SER A 245 -8.00 23.86 0.99
CA SER A 245 -6.98 22.88 0.63
C SER A 245 -5.92 23.52 -0.26
N ASN A 246 -4.71 23.70 0.29
CA ASN A 246 -3.56 24.20 -0.47
C ASN A 246 -3.30 23.36 -1.73
N VAL A 247 -3.42 22.03 -1.61
CA VAL A 247 -3.20 21.12 -2.74
C VAL A 247 -4.26 21.27 -3.84
N ALA A 248 -5.53 21.47 -3.48
CA ALA A 248 -6.58 21.70 -4.47
C ALA A 248 -6.51 23.12 -5.05
N TYR A 249 -6.17 24.11 -4.24
CA TYR A 249 -5.93 25.48 -4.69
C TYR A 249 -4.81 25.50 -5.73
N ASP A 250 -3.63 24.96 -5.42
CA ASP A 250 -2.48 24.96 -6.34
C ASP A 250 -2.81 24.19 -7.63
N PHE A 251 -3.51 23.06 -7.51
CA PHE A 251 -3.97 22.27 -8.64
C PHE A 251 -4.87 23.08 -9.60
N PHE A 252 -5.83 23.83 -9.06
CA PHE A 252 -6.76 24.60 -9.88
C PHE A 252 -6.22 25.96 -10.29
N ASP A 253 -5.33 26.56 -9.50
CA ASP A 253 -4.63 27.79 -9.85
C ASP A 253 -3.73 27.52 -11.07
N GLU A 254 -2.96 26.43 -11.06
CA GLU A 254 -2.19 25.98 -12.22
C GLU A 254 -3.10 25.70 -13.41
N LEU A 255 -4.19 24.94 -13.24
CA LEU A 255 -5.13 24.65 -14.33
C LEU A 255 -5.78 25.91 -14.92
N CYS A 256 -6.19 26.86 -14.09
CA CYS A 256 -6.89 28.06 -14.54
C CYS A 256 -5.93 29.08 -15.16
N ASN A 257 -4.71 29.20 -14.62
CA ASN A 257 -3.70 30.18 -15.06
C ASN A 257 -2.85 29.68 -16.25
N VAL A 258 -2.46 28.40 -16.27
CA VAL A 258 -1.67 27.80 -17.36
C VAL A 258 -2.54 27.55 -18.59
N MET A 259 -3.85 27.32 -18.42
CA MET A 259 -4.78 27.10 -19.52
C MET A 259 -5.71 28.29 -19.80
N VAL A 260 -5.13 29.36 -20.37
CA VAL A 260 -5.85 30.16 -21.38
C VAL A 260 -6.01 29.31 -22.66
N THR A 261 -6.64 28.13 -22.53
CA THR A 261 -6.81 27.21 -23.66
C THR A 261 -7.83 27.81 -24.62
N THR A 262 -7.50 27.94 -25.90
CA THR A 262 -8.47 28.26 -26.95
C THR A 262 -9.44 27.10 -27.22
N ASN A 263 -9.18 25.92 -26.62
CA ASN A 263 -9.97 24.71 -26.76
C ASN A 263 -11.18 24.69 -25.79
N LYS A 264 -12.38 24.83 -26.36
CA LYS A 264 -13.65 24.82 -25.62
C LYS A 264 -13.90 23.53 -24.81
N LYS A 265 -13.38 22.38 -25.25
CA LYS A 265 -13.56 21.09 -24.53
C LYS A 265 -12.76 21.07 -23.22
N HIS A 266 -11.52 21.58 -23.25
CA HIS A 266 -10.68 21.60 -22.05
C HIS A 266 -11.24 22.58 -21.01
N ARG A 267 -11.71 23.76 -21.44
CA ARG A 267 -12.41 24.69 -20.55
C ARG A 267 -13.61 24.07 -19.86
N PHE A 268 -14.43 23.30 -20.59
CA PHE A 268 -15.54 22.57 -20.01
C PHE A 268 -15.07 21.59 -18.92
N TYR A 269 -14.05 20.78 -19.20
CA TYR A 269 -13.54 19.81 -18.23
C TYR A 269 -12.90 20.46 -17.00
N ILE A 270 -12.15 21.56 -17.17
CA ILE A 270 -11.58 22.35 -16.06
C ILE A 270 -12.69 22.93 -15.18
N LYS A 271 -13.71 23.53 -15.79
CA LYS A 271 -14.84 24.12 -15.06
C LYS A 271 -15.62 23.08 -14.28
N GLU A 272 -15.95 21.96 -14.92
CA GLU A 272 -16.69 20.87 -14.26
C GLU A 272 -15.87 20.26 -13.12
N SER A 273 -14.57 20.02 -13.32
CA SER A 273 -13.70 19.48 -12.26
C SER A 273 -13.54 20.45 -11.09
N LEU A 274 -13.47 21.76 -11.37
CA LEU A 274 -13.44 22.83 -10.36
C LEU A 274 -14.70 22.81 -9.49
N ILE A 275 -15.89 22.80 -10.11
CA ILE A 275 -17.18 22.74 -9.40
C ILE A 275 -17.29 21.48 -8.53
N ILE A 276 -16.87 20.34 -9.07
CA ILE A 276 -16.93 19.06 -8.36
C ILE A 276 -15.97 19.02 -7.19
N THR A 277 -14.76 19.55 -7.35
CA THR A 277 -13.78 19.60 -6.27
C THR A 277 -14.19 20.59 -5.19
N ASP A 278 -14.78 21.72 -5.56
CA ASP A 278 -15.32 22.68 -4.59
C ASP A 278 -16.40 22.02 -3.71
N ARG A 279 -17.29 21.21 -4.31
CA ARG A 279 -18.27 20.41 -3.58
C ARG A 279 -17.64 19.28 -2.75
N PHE A 280 -16.59 18.63 -3.26
CA PHE A 280 -15.82 17.63 -2.51
C PHE A 280 -15.24 18.23 -1.23
N LEU A 281 -14.66 19.43 -1.34
CA LEU A 281 -14.04 20.13 -0.22
C LEU A 281 -15.07 20.68 0.77
N GLU A 282 -16.27 21.05 0.31
CA GLU A 282 -17.40 21.38 1.20
C GLU A 282 -17.74 20.21 2.13
N ILE A 283 -17.89 19.00 1.56
CA ILE A 283 -18.17 17.79 2.35
C ILE A 283 -17.02 17.52 3.33
N ARG A 284 -15.77 17.54 2.86
CA ARG A 284 -14.59 17.35 3.73
C ARG A 284 -14.54 18.37 4.87
N LYS A 285 -14.76 19.65 4.59
CA LYS A 285 -14.75 20.74 5.58
C LYS A 285 -15.74 20.46 6.70
N LYS A 286 -16.97 20.09 6.34
CA LYS A 286 -18.02 19.74 7.30
C LYS A 286 -17.60 18.57 8.19
N VAL A 287 -17.01 17.52 7.61
CA VAL A 287 -16.58 16.34 8.38
C VAL A 287 -15.45 16.66 9.34
N LEU A 288 -14.47 17.46 8.92
CA LEU A 288 -13.37 17.84 9.81
C LEU A 288 -13.85 18.70 10.99
N GLN A 289 -14.90 19.51 10.78
CA GLN A 289 -15.53 20.29 11.85
C GLN A 289 -16.35 19.41 12.80
N GLU A 290 -17.14 18.48 12.25
CA GLU A 290 -18.07 17.67 13.05
C GLU A 290 -17.44 16.36 13.57
N GLN A 291 -16.26 15.98 13.06
CA GLN A 291 -15.58 14.70 13.27
C GLN A 291 -16.47 13.47 13.04
N LYS A 292 -17.44 13.59 12.12
CA LYS A 292 -18.37 12.52 11.75
C LYS A 292 -18.84 12.66 10.31
N ILE A 293 -19.11 11.54 9.67
CA ILE A 293 -19.78 11.46 8.38
C ILE A 293 -20.69 10.24 8.31
N ASN A 294 -21.89 10.38 7.75
CA ASN A 294 -22.75 9.22 7.50
C ASN A 294 -22.37 8.54 6.17
N GLN A 295 -22.85 7.31 5.96
CA GLN A 295 -22.57 6.53 4.75
C GLN A 295 -23.01 7.21 3.44
N TYR A 296 -24.09 8.00 3.46
CA TYR A 296 -24.57 8.68 2.25
C TYR A 296 -23.62 9.80 1.85
N ASP A 297 -23.26 10.66 2.78
CA ASP A 297 -22.34 11.77 2.53
C ASP A 297 -20.93 11.26 2.17
N PHE A 298 -20.51 10.13 2.76
CA PHE A 298 -19.25 9.47 2.39
C PHE A 298 -19.30 8.91 0.96
N HIS A 299 -20.40 8.26 0.58
CA HIS A 299 -20.59 7.79 -0.79
C HIS A 299 -20.65 8.96 -1.78
N GLU A 300 -21.32 10.07 -1.43
CA GLU A 300 -21.34 11.28 -2.23
C GLU A 300 -19.91 11.81 -2.42
N LEU A 301 -19.10 11.88 -1.35
CA LEU A 301 -17.67 12.26 -1.41
C LEU A 301 -16.87 11.36 -2.35
N GLU A 302 -17.02 10.03 -2.25
CA GLU A 302 -16.36 9.08 -3.15
C GLU A 302 -16.82 9.26 -4.61
N PHE A 303 -18.11 9.52 -4.81
CA PHE A 303 -18.69 9.74 -6.12
C PHE A 303 -18.17 11.01 -6.78
N VAL A 304 -18.17 12.14 -6.06
CA VAL A 304 -17.63 13.40 -6.58
C VAL A 304 -16.12 13.30 -6.83
N GLY A 305 -15.37 12.61 -5.95
CA GLY A 305 -13.95 12.32 -6.16
C GLY A 305 -13.70 11.52 -7.45
N LYS A 306 -14.50 10.47 -7.72
CA LYS A 306 -14.42 9.71 -8.99
C LYS A 306 -14.79 10.54 -10.20
N LYS A 307 -15.76 11.46 -10.08
CA LYS A 307 -16.18 12.33 -11.19
C LYS A 307 -15.06 13.32 -11.53
N HIS A 308 -14.34 13.85 -10.53
CA HIS A 308 -13.14 14.67 -10.73
C HIS A 308 -12.10 13.94 -11.58
N PHE A 309 -11.70 12.71 -11.20
CA PHE A 309 -10.72 11.92 -11.95
C PHE A 309 -11.08 11.75 -13.43
N LYS A 310 -12.34 11.40 -13.71
CA LYS A 310 -12.80 11.22 -15.11
C LYS A 310 -12.70 12.51 -15.92
N LEU A 311 -12.95 13.66 -15.31
CA LEU A 311 -12.87 14.95 -16.00
C LEU A 311 -11.41 15.35 -16.22
N THR A 312 -10.54 15.11 -15.24
CA THR A 312 -9.11 15.44 -15.34
C THR A 312 -8.35 14.53 -16.28
N GLU A 313 -8.75 13.25 -16.43
CA GLU A 313 -8.20 12.34 -17.44
C GLU A 313 -8.41 12.87 -18.87
N ASN A 314 -9.52 13.57 -19.12
CA ASN A 314 -9.81 14.15 -20.44
C ASN A 314 -8.99 15.42 -20.75
N LEU A 315 -8.14 15.89 -19.81
CA LEU A 315 -7.28 17.05 -20.02
C LEU A 315 -5.91 16.69 -20.61
N ASP A 316 -5.49 15.41 -20.54
CA ASP A 316 -4.20 14.90 -21.06
C ASP A 316 -2.97 15.64 -20.50
N ILE A 317 -2.96 15.87 -19.18
CA ILE A 317 -1.89 16.62 -18.49
C ILE A 317 -1.11 15.70 -17.56
N ASP A 318 0.01 15.19 -18.07
CA ASP A 318 0.85 14.19 -17.40
C ASP A 318 1.49 14.62 -16.07
N HIS A 319 1.53 15.93 -15.78
CA HIS A 319 2.22 16.48 -14.60
C HIS A 319 1.29 16.86 -13.45
N LEU A 320 -0.03 16.73 -13.63
CA LEU A 320 -1.01 17.21 -12.66
C LEU A 320 -1.35 16.12 -11.64
N ASP A 321 -0.96 16.31 -10.37
CA ASP A 321 -1.17 15.31 -9.32
C ASP A 321 -2.60 15.35 -8.74
N ASN A 322 -3.45 14.42 -9.18
CA ASN A 322 -4.82 14.24 -8.70
C ASN A 322 -4.93 13.37 -7.42
N SER A 323 -3.82 12.92 -6.85
CA SER A 323 -3.83 11.93 -5.77
C SER A 323 -4.34 12.46 -4.42
N PHE A 324 -4.50 13.78 -4.27
CA PHE A 324 -5.05 14.40 -3.07
C PHE A 324 -6.48 13.96 -2.77
N ILE A 325 -7.28 13.66 -3.80
CA ILE A 325 -8.64 13.13 -3.65
C ILE A 325 -8.63 11.81 -2.85
N TYR A 326 -7.73 10.88 -3.17
CA TYR A 326 -7.62 9.60 -2.44
C TYR A 326 -7.16 9.80 -0.99
N LYS A 327 -6.23 10.73 -0.77
CA LYS A 327 -5.76 11.09 0.59
C LYS A 327 -6.93 11.61 1.43
N TYR A 328 -7.72 12.53 0.88
CA TYR A 328 -8.84 13.14 1.57
C TYR A 328 -10.03 12.19 1.79
N ILE A 329 -10.31 11.30 0.85
CA ILE A 329 -11.31 10.23 1.08
C ILE A 329 -10.85 9.33 2.23
N SER A 330 -9.57 8.96 2.28
CA SER A 330 -9.03 8.13 3.37
C SER A 330 -9.10 8.83 4.73
N GLU A 331 -8.79 10.12 4.78
CA GLU A 331 -8.89 10.95 5.99
C GLU A 331 -10.34 11.04 6.47
N VAL A 332 -11.29 11.34 5.57
CA VAL A 332 -12.71 11.44 5.91
C VAL A 332 -13.27 10.09 6.38
N LYS A 333 -12.77 8.97 5.83
CA LYS A 333 -13.23 7.62 6.19
C LYS A 333 -13.01 7.27 7.66
N GLU A 334 -12.01 7.87 8.31
CA GLU A 334 -11.76 7.67 9.74
C GLU A 334 -12.92 8.15 10.63
N TYR A 335 -13.71 9.11 10.12
CA TYR A 335 -14.88 9.68 10.79
C TYR A 335 -16.21 9.03 10.36
N LEU A 336 -16.17 7.92 9.60
CA LEU A 336 -17.37 7.27 9.07
C LEU A 336 -18.17 6.58 10.17
N GLU A 337 -19.36 7.12 10.43
CA GLU A 337 -20.36 6.49 11.28
C GLU A 337 -21.13 5.43 10.49
N TRP A 338 -20.93 4.19 10.87
CA TRP A 338 -21.74 3.09 10.39
C TRP A 338 -23.13 3.21 11.01
N GLY A 339 -24.08 3.72 10.23
CA GLY A 339 -25.47 3.82 10.70
C GLY A 339 -26.03 2.46 11.11
N GLU A 340 -26.93 2.46 12.10
CA GLU A 340 -27.76 1.29 12.35
C GLU A 340 -28.47 0.84 11.05
N PRO A 341 -28.76 -0.46 10.84
CA PRO A 341 -29.05 -1.08 9.54
C PRO A 341 -30.25 -0.54 8.73
N LYS A 342 -30.90 0.53 9.17
CA LYS A 342 -32.13 1.10 8.58
C LYS A 342 -31.88 2.20 7.54
N SER A 343 -30.70 2.82 7.47
CA SER A 343 -30.39 3.91 6.52
C SER A 343 -29.86 3.47 5.15
N VAL A 344 -29.48 2.19 4.99
CA VAL A 344 -28.96 1.60 3.73
C VAL A 344 -30.04 1.42 2.64
N LYS A 345 -31.30 1.78 2.91
CA LYS A 345 -32.44 1.55 1.99
C LYS A 345 -32.63 2.60 0.90
N LYS A 346 -31.95 3.75 0.93
CA LYS A 346 -32.24 4.85 0.00
C LYS A 346 -31.42 4.84 -1.30
N TYR A 347 -30.25 4.18 -1.35
CA TYR A 347 -29.30 4.34 -2.47
C TYR A 347 -28.91 3.06 -3.23
N LYS A 348 -29.66 1.95 -3.06
CA LYS A 348 -29.38 0.65 -3.71
C LYS A 348 -29.66 0.57 -5.23
N LYS A 349 -29.87 1.68 -5.96
CA LYS A 349 -30.33 1.64 -7.36
C LYS A 349 -29.37 2.15 -8.45
N GLU A 350 -28.18 2.65 -8.13
CA GLU A 350 -27.43 3.45 -9.13
C GLU A 350 -25.97 3.05 -9.40
N THR A 351 -25.59 1.77 -9.36
CA THR A 351 -24.26 1.38 -9.88
C THR A 351 -24.28 0.08 -10.70
N PRO A 352 -24.01 0.15 -12.04
CA PRO A 352 -23.83 -1.03 -12.88
C PRO A 352 -22.51 -1.74 -12.56
N GLY A 353 -22.56 -3.06 -12.32
CA GLY A 353 -21.37 -3.90 -12.15
C GLY A 353 -21.22 -4.62 -10.80
N GLN A 354 -22.11 -4.42 -9.84
CA GLN A 354 -22.15 -5.26 -8.64
C GLN A 354 -22.84 -6.59 -8.90
N VAL A 355 -22.27 -7.67 -8.37
CA VAL A 355 -22.83 -9.02 -8.35
C VAL A 355 -24.26 -8.96 -7.82
N VAL A 356 -25.21 -9.45 -8.62
CA VAL A 356 -26.65 -9.33 -8.42
C VAL A 356 -27.08 -9.96 -7.09
N GLU A 357 -27.20 -9.13 -6.05
CA GLU A 357 -27.87 -9.44 -4.76
C GLU A 357 -29.32 -9.93 -4.97
N GLY A 358 -29.88 -9.77 -6.18
CA GLY A 358 -31.17 -10.30 -6.59
C GLY A 358 -31.21 -11.82 -6.85
N LYS A 359 -30.09 -12.54 -6.97
CA LYS A 359 -30.14 -14.01 -7.18
C LYS A 359 -30.57 -14.75 -5.91
N ILE A 360 -30.07 -14.34 -4.74
CA ILE A 360 -30.46 -14.96 -3.45
C ILE A 360 -31.89 -14.57 -3.07
N ASP A 361 -32.29 -13.31 -3.26
CA ASP A 361 -33.67 -12.88 -2.99
C ASP A 361 -34.69 -13.57 -3.92
N LYS A 362 -34.33 -13.86 -5.18
CA LYS A 362 -35.16 -14.72 -6.06
C LYS A 362 -35.34 -16.12 -5.48
N VAL A 363 -34.28 -16.71 -4.93
CA VAL A 363 -34.36 -18.02 -4.26
C VAL A 363 -35.21 -17.94 -3.00
N ILE A 364 -35.08 -16.90 -2.18
CA ILE A 364 -35.89 -16.69 -0.97
C ILE A 364 -37.37 -16.51 -1.32
N LYS A 365 -37.69 -15.69 -2.33
CA LYS A 365 -39.06 -15.49 -2.82
C LYS A 365 -39.65 -16.78 -3.40
N TRP A 366 -38.85 -17.52 -4.16
CA TRP A 366 -39.25 -18.82 -4.68
C TRP A 366 -39.53 -19.81 -3.54
N LEU A 367 -38.65 -19.87 -2.53
CA LEU A 367 -38.79 -20.76 -1.37
C LEU A 367 -40.00 -20.41 -0.52
N ALA A 368 -40.21 -19.11 -0.25
CA ALA A 368 -41.38 -18.58 0.46
C ALA A 368 -42.68 -19.00 -0.22
N LYS A 369 -42.75 -18.84 -1.55
CA LYS A 369 -43.92 -19.26 -2.35
C LYS A 369 -44.07 -20.78 -2.43
N LYS A 370 -42.96 -21.52 -2.50
CA LYS A 370 -42.96 -22.99 -2.64
C LYS A 370 -43.39 -23.70 -1.36
N MET A 371 -43.07 -23.13 -0.19
CA MET A 371 -43.39 -23.69 1.12
C MET A 371 -44.57 -23.01 1.82
N ASP A 372 -45.17 -21.98 1.20
CA ASP A 372 -46.22 -21.13 1.78
C ASP A 372 -45.85 -20.54 3.15
N ILE A 373 -44.65 -19.93 3.22
CA ILE A 373 -44.11 -19.33 4.44
C ILE A 373 -43.78 -17.86 4.23
N ALA A 374 -43.81 -17.08 5.31
CA ALA A 374 -43.43 -15.67 5.26
C ALA A 374 -41.98 -15.49 4.78
N HIS A 375 -41.73 -14.46 3.98
CA HIS A 375 -40.41 -14.19 3.35
C HIS A 375 -39.25 -14.16 4.37
N HIS A 376 -39.48 -13.59 5.56
CA HIS A 376 -38.47 -13.56 6.62
C HIS A 376 -38.14 -14.95 7.20
N VAL A 377 -39.08 -15.91 7.15
CA VAL A 377 -38.86 -17.30 7.56
C VAL A 377 -38.07 -18.03 6.47
N ALA A 378 -38.42 -17.83 5.20
CA ALA A 378 -37.66 -18.35 4.07
C ALA A 378 -36.21 -17.84 4.05
N GLN A 379 -35.99 -16.57 4.40
CA GLN A 379 -34.65 -15.98 4.52
C GLN A 379 -33.83 -16.70 5.61
N LYS A 380 -34.42 -16.94 6.78
CA LYS A 380 -33.75 -17.67 7.88
C LYS A 380 -33.40 -19.10 7.49
N LEU A 381 -34.25 -19.77 6.70
CA LEU A 381 -33.97 -21.12 6.20
C LEU A 381 -32.83 -21.15 5.21
N VAL A 382 -32.75 -20.17 4.30
CA VAL A 382 -31.64 -20.04 3.36
C VAL A 382 -30.33 -19.83 4.11
N VAL A 383 -30.31 -18.98 5.14
CA VAL A 383 -29.12 -18.76 5.99
C VAL A 383 -28.73 -20.04 6.74
N LYS A 384 -29.69 -20.71 7.42
CA LYS A 384 -29.43 -22.01 8.08
C LYS A 384 -28.92 -23.08 7.10
N ALA A 385 -29.39 -23.06 5.86
CA ALA A 385 -28.93 -23.98 4.83
C ALA A 385 -27.48 -23.68 4.41
N GLN A 386 -27.11 -22.40 4.27
CA GLN A 386 -25.73 -21.97 4.01
C GLN A 386 -24.79 -22.40 5.12
N ASP A 387 -25.19 -22.23 6.39
CA ASP A 387 -24.39 -22.61 7.55
C ASP A 387 -24.14 -24.12 7.62
N LYS A 388 -25.00 -24.93 7.00
CA LYS A 388 -24.86 -26.38 6.84
C LYS A 388 -24.18 -26.79 5.53
N GLY A 389 -23.57 -25.84 4.80
CA GLY A 389 -22.84 -26.08 3.56
C GLY A 389 -23.73 -26.30 2.32
N ILE A 390 -25.02 -25.97 2.39
CA ILE A 390 -25.94 -26.07 1.25
C ILE A 390 -25.90 -24.77 0.46
N ASP A 391 -25.53 -24.88 -0.83
CA ASP A 391 -25.51 -23.76 -1.77
C ASP A 391 -26.93 -23.26 -2.10
N PRO A 392 -27.31 -22.02 -1.72
CA PRO A 392 -28.64 -21.46 -1.98
C PRO A 392 -29.00 -21.39 -3.46
N HIS A 393 -28.01 -21.20 -4.32
CA HIS A 393 -28.24 -21.05 -5.75
C HIS A 393 -28.66 -22.37 -6.41
N LYS A 394 -28.42 -23.50 -5.75
CA LYS A 394 -28.81 -24.84 -6.20
C LYS A 394 -30.12 -25.32 -5.59
N LEU A 395 -30.72 -24.58 -4.65
CA LEU A 395 -31.96 -24.96 -3.97
C LEU A 395 -33.14 -25.19 -4.94
N GLN A 396 -33.25 -24.34 -5.97
CA GLN A 396 -34.31 -24.45 -6.96
C GLN A 396 -34.14 -25.69 -7.86
N GLN A 397 -32.89 -26.01 -8.24
CA GLN A 397 -32.57 -27.13 -9.14
C GLN A 397 -32.55 -28.48 -8.42
N LYS A 398 -32.13 -28.52 -7.15
CA LYS A 398 -31.99 -29.73 -6.33
C LYS A 398 -33.12 -29.89 -5.30
N TRP A 399 -34.26 -29.22 -5.50
CA TRP A 399 -35.38 -29.20 -4.55
C TRP A 399 -35.85 -30.59 -4.11
N ALA A 400 -35.97 -31.54 -5.03
CA ALA A 400 -36.42 -32.90 -4.71
C ALA A 400 -35.50 -33.61 -3.72
N ILE A 401 -34.20 -33.31 -3.74
CA ILE A 401 -33.18 -33.92 -2.88
C ILE A 401 -33.03 -33.16 -1.56
N LEU A 402 -33.10 -31.82 -1.62
CA LEU A 402 -32.84 -30.95 -0.47
C LEU A 402 -34.08 -30.63 0.37
N SER A 403 -35.28 -30.84 -0.18
CA SER A 403 -36.54 -30.48 0.50
C SER A 403 -36.76 -31.21 1.84
N PRO A 404 -36.44 -32.50 2.04
CA PRO A 404 -36.62 -33.14 3.35
C PRO A 404 -35.73 -32.52 4.43
N THR A 405 -34.49 -32.16 4.08
CA THR A 405 -33.53 -31.50 4.97
C THR A 405 -33.99 -30.08 5.33
N LEU A 406 -34.52 -29.33 4.36
CA LEU A 406 -35.08 -28.00 4.60
C LEU A 406 -36.36 -28.05 5.43
N ILE A 407 -37.22 -29.04 5.22
CA ILE A 407 -38.45 -29.23 6.00
C ILE A 407 -38.11 -29.63 7.44
N SER A 408 -37.10 -30.47 7.65
CA SER A 408 -36.57 -30.78 8.99
C SER A 408 -36.11 -29.51 9.73
N LEU A 409 -35.43 -28.60 9.04
CA LEU A 409 -35.04 -27.29 9.58
C LEU A 409 -36.23 -26.38 9.89
N VAL A 410 -37.39 -26.58 9.24
CA VAL A 410 -38.65 -25.87 9.52
C VAL A 410 -39.41 -26.49 10.70
N THR A 411 -39.36 -27.80 10.90
CA THR A 411 -40.05 -28.46 12.03
C THR A 411 -39.49 -28.08 13.42
N GLU A 412 -38.26 -27.55 13.48
CA GLU A 412 -37.73 -26.89 14.70
C GLU A 412 -38.35 -25.51 14.97
N TYR A 413 -39.12 -24.95 14.03
CA TYR A 413 -39.77 -23.64 14.15
C TYR A 413 -41.23 -23.79 14.61
N LYS A 414 -41.46 -23.71 15.92
CA LYS A 414 -42.81 -23.52 16.47
C LYS A 414 -43.24 -22.05 16.30
N PRO A 415 -44.31 -21.72 15.56
CA PRO A 415 -44.79 -20.35 15.46
C PRO A 415 -45.29 -19.86 16.82
N LYS A 416 -44.85 -18.68 17.27
CA LYS A 416 -45.44 -18.01 18.43
C LYS A 416 -46.90 -17.68 18.11
N LYS A 417 -47.84 -18.19 18.92
CA LYS A 417 -49.27 -17.85 18.86
C LYS A 417 -49.43 -16.32 18.82
N GLN A 418 -50.18 -15.81 17.85
CA GLN A 418 -50.65 -14.43 17.86
C GLN A 418 -51.42 -14.18 19.16
N LYS A 419 -51.13 -13.06 19.83
CA LYS A 419 -52.00 -12.56 20.91
C LYS A 419 -53.38 -12.27 20.30
N PRO A 420 -54.48 -12.57 21.01
CA PRO A 420 -55.81 -12.23 20.53
C PRO A 420 -55.89 -10.71 20.33
N GLN A 421 -56.47 -10.27 19.22
CA GLN A 421 -57.07 -8.94 19.16
C GLN A 421 -58.16 -8.92 20.24
N GLY A 422 -57.93 -8.13 21.29
CA GLY A 422 -58.90 -7.92 22.34
C GLY A 422 -59.75 -6.69 22.02
N ASP A 423 -61.06 -6.90 22.19
CA ASP A 423 -62.19 -6.00 22.43
C ASP A 423 -62.51 -4.87 21.45
#